data_AF-A0A8B8C5Z2-F1
#
_entry.id   AF-A0A8B8C5Z2-F1
#
_cell.length_a   1.000
_cell.length_b   1.000
_cell.length_c   1.000
_cell.angle_alpha   90.00
_cell.angle_beta   90.00
_cell.angle_gamma   90.00
#
_symmetry.space_group_name_H-M   'P 1'
#
loop_
_entity.id
_entity.type
_entity.pdbx_description
1 polymer ?
#
loop_
_entity_poly.entity_id
_entity_poly.type
_entity_poly.pdbx_seq_one_letter_code
_entity_poly.pdbx_strand_id
1 'polypeptide(L)'
;MTTKGACQTPPMIEGKSVRSLRLYRISAGDFPQVRRKANDEIGKPLTGCLVTANFDMSAAYKILDDHGLVQHVREPTHSGGHILDVVIVRDSSSILHGEPCVTDPGLYDKNSNPAGDHLAISSKLSLSKPTKERKAIKFRKLRDIVISDLTDSIRSSFELQKEENSVENSVHLYNTTLQNSLDSLAPVQSKVITIRPDCACYTGELRAAKRERRKAERQMRRTGLTVHKDIFRSHCIQVSKLAIRSKRSYYSNKIVEMGKDQKQLYRLTNRLMGKRSDAVLPTHQSEEKLANSFGDFFQSKIQTIRNELCNGIKVGIDPLQDDKEFTGVCLYEFKPASQDEIRAIIMSASPKSCELDPMPTFLLKSCLESCLALVTDSINQSLTQSVVPSTFKQAVVRPLIKKTGLDPEEYRNYRPVSNLSFLSKVL
;
A
#
# COMPACT_ATOMS: atom_id res chain seq x y z
N MET A 1 -48.55 55.62 -17.76
CA MET A 1 -47.23 56.29 -17.59
C MET A 1 -46.50 55.67 -16.42
N THR A 2 -45.56 54.75 -16.68
CA THR A 2 -44.18 54.70 -16.14
C THR A 2 -43.56 53.35 -16.48
N THR A 3 -42.37 53.42 -17.02
CA THR A 3 -41.48 52.36 -17.51
C THR A 3 -40.51 51.91 -16.40
N LYS A 4 -39.74 50.85 -16.70
CA LYS A 4 -38.54 50.26 -16.05
C LYS A 4 -38.84 48.94 -15.33
N GLY A 5 -38.06 47.88 -15.46
CA GLY A 5 -36.79 47.64 -16.14
C GLY A 5 -36.32 46.24 -15.71
N ALA A 6 -35.84 45.44 -16.66
CA ALA A 6 -35.39 44.08 -16.43
C ALA A 6 -34.19 44.03 -15.47
N CYS A 7 -34.28 43.21 -14.42
CA CYS A 7 -33.17 42.92 -13.52
C CYS A 7 -32.69 41.49 -13.78
N GLN A 8 -31.49 41.38 -14.33
CA GLN A 8 -30.75 40.13 -14.47
C GLN A 8 -30.39 39.60 -13.07
N THR A 9 -30.83 38.40 -12.74
CA THR A 9 -30.38 37.66 -11.56
C THR A 9 -28.95 37.12 -11.78
N PRO A 10 -27.97 37.46 -10.93
CA PRO A 10 -26.61 36.92 -11.01
C PRO A 10 -26.54 35.46 -10.50
N PRO A 11 -25.52 34.69 -10.94
CA PRO A 11 -25.44 33.25 -10.71
C PRO A 11 -25.09 32.90 -9.26
N MET A 12 -25.60 31.75 -8.82
CA MET A 12 -25.34 31.14 -7.52
C MET A 12 -23.84 30.95 -7.27
N ILE A 13 -23.32 31.64 -6.25
CA ILE A 13 -21.95 31.46 -5.76
C ILE A 13 -21.93 30.20 -4.90
N GLU A 14 -21.32 29.13 -5.41
CA GLU A 14 -20.99 27.93 -4.64
C GLU A 14 -20.11 28.31 -3.42
N GLY A 15 -20.62 28.02 -2.22
CA GLY A 15 -19.95 28.29 -0.97
C GLY A 15 -18.62 27.52 -0.85
N LYS A 16 -17.50 28.24 -1.01
CA LYS A 16 -16.17 27.73 -0.70
C LYS A 16 -16.07 27.43 0.79
N SER A 17 -15.90 26.15 1.14
CA SER A 17 -15.69 25.69 2.52
C SER A 17 -14.33 26.18 3.07
N VAL A 18 -14.34 27.30 3.78
CA VAL A 18 -13.21 27.85 4.54
C VAL A 18 -12.95 27.03 5.81
N ARG A 19 -11.77 26.42 5.99
CA ARG A 19 -11.34 25.85 7.29
C ARG A 19 -9.83 26.01 7.53
N SER A 20 -9.49 26.22 8.80
CA SER A 20 -8.14 26.55 9.26
C SER A 20 -7.15 25.39 9.15
N LEU A 21 -5.91 25.73 8.80
CA LEU A 21 -4.76 24.86 8.95
C LEU A 21 -4.20 25.07 10.36
N ARG A 22 -4.00 23.98 11.10
CA ARG A 22 -3.28 23.98 12.38
C ARG A 22 -1.92 23.33 12.14
N LEU A 23 -0.86 24.11 12.26
CA LEU A 23 0.51 23.60 12.26
C LEU A 23 0.82 23.09 13.66
N TYR A 24 1.25 21.84 13.78
CA TYR A 24 1.70 21.25 15.04
C TYR A 24 3.17 20.88 14.90
N ARG A 25 4.03 21.47 15.73
CA ARG A 25 5.38 20.97 15.97
C ARG A 25 5.31 20.00 17.16
N ILE A 26 5.61 18.73 16.94
CA ILE A 26 5.73 17.74 18.01
C ILE A 26 7.23 17.67 18.36
N SER A 27 7.57 17.97 19.61
CA SER A 27 8.93 17.80 20.14
C SER A 27 9.34 16.33 20.06
N ALA A 28 10.52 16.08 19.50
CA ALA A 28 11.12 14.74 19.43
C ALA A 28 11.71 14.39 20.80
N GLY A 29 11.08 13.44 21.50
CA GLY A 29 11.62 12.84 22.71
C GLY A 29 12.64 11.74 22.39
N ASP A 30 13.80 11.86 23.02
CA ASP A 30 14.81 10.85 23.41
C ASP A 30 15.19 9.76 22.40
N PHE A 31 16.34 9.95 21.74
CA PHE A 31 17.19 8.88 21.19
C PHE A 31 18.64 9.03 21.70
N PRO A 32 19.35 7.94 22.00
CA PRO A 32 20.68 7.99 22.61
C PRO A 32 21.74 8.49 21.61
N GLN A 33 22.60 9.40 22.07
CA GLN A 33 23.72 9.93 21.28
C GLN A 33 24.79 8.87 21.04
N VAL A 34 24.99 8.48 19.78
CA VAL A 34 26.19 7.78 19.32
C VAL A 34 27.17 8.82 18.77
N ARG A 35 28.26 9.07 19.51
CA ARG A 35 29.39 9.89 19.06
C ARG A 35 30.09 9.21 17.88
N ARG A 36 30.15 9.87 16.72
CA ARG A 36 31.15 9.60 15.67
C ARG A 36 31.97 10.88 15.44
N LYS A 37 33.29 10.71 15.45
CA LYS A 37 34.31 11.74 15.18
C LYS A 37 34.15 12.30 13.76
N ALA A 38 34.33 13.60 13.62
CA ALA A 38 34.36 14.33 12.36
C ALA A 38 35.72 14.11 11.67
N ASN A 39 35.67 13.81 10.37
CA ASN A 39 36.71 14.16 9.40
C ASN A 39 36.02 14.96 8.29
N ASP A 40 36.73 15.96 7.79
CA ASP A 40 36.29 16.99 6.86
C ASP A 40 35.86 16.44 5.49
N GLU A 41 34.78 16.99 4.94
CA GLU A 41 34.73 17.65 3.63
C GLU A 41 33.26 18.03 3.25
N ILE A 42 33.11 19.33 2.97
CA ILE A 42 32.20 20.02 2.04
C ILE A 42 30.81 19.42 1.79
N GLY A 43 29.79 20.16 2.25
CA GLY A 43 28.39 20.03 1.82
C GLY A 43 27.44 19.64 2.96
N LYS A 44 26.95 20.61 3.74
CA LYS A 44 25.87 20.39 4.72
C LYS A 44 24.64 21.24 4.44
N PRO A 45 23.42 20.68 4.63
CA PRO A 45 22.17 21.43 4.64
C PRO A 45 22.10 22.29 5.90
N LEU A 46 21.46 23.47 5.77
CA LEU A 46 21.21 24.43 6.85
C LEU A 46 20.43 23.77 8.00
N THR A 47 21.16 23.26 8.98
CA THR A 47 20.65 22.90 10.30
C THR A 47 20.41 24.18 11.10
N GLY A 48 19.18 24.40 11.53
CA GLY A 48 18.79 25.55 12.36
C GLY A 48 19.60 25.61 13.66
N CYS A 49 20.31 26.71 13.84
CA CYS A 49 21.00 27.06 15.06
C CYS A 49 19.98 27.56 16.09
N LEU A 50 19.92 26.93 17.26
CA LEU A 50 19.26 27.49 18.45
C LEU A 50 20.18 28.58 18.99
N VAL A 51 19.87 29.83 18.66
CA VAL A 51 20.54 31.00 19.26
C VAL A 51 19.69 31.45 20.45
N THR A 52 20.12 31.06 21.65
CA THR A 52 19.67 31.69 22.90
C THR A 52 20.52 32.94 23.11
N ALA A 53 20.08 34.06 22.56
CA ALA A 53 20.55 35.39 22.92
C ALA A 53 19.34 36.30 22.89
N ASN A 54 19.29 37.29 23.78
CA ASN A 54 18.30 38.37 23.72
C ASN A 54 18.40 39.03 22.34
N PHE A 55 17.61 38.53 21.39
CA PHE A 55 17.58 39.05 20.03
C PHE A 55 16.87 40.39 20.11
N ASP A 56 17.57 41.46 19.76
CA ASP A 56 16.93 42.76 19.59
C ASP A 56 15.89 42.62 18.48
N MET A 57 14.63 42.48 18.88
CA MET A 57 13.51 42.30 17.95
C MET A 57 13.46 43.44 16.93
N SER A 58 13.98 44.62 17.26
CA SER A 58 14.10 45.77 16.36
C SER A 58 14.95 45.46 15.12
N ALA A 59 16.11 44.82 15.30
CA ALA A 59 16.98 44.43 14.19
C ALA A 59 16.34 43.33 13.32
N ALA A 60 15.59 42.41 13.94
CA ALA A 60 14.85 41.38 13.22
C ALA A 60 13.75 41.97 12.33
N TYR A 61 12.95 42.89 12.88
CA TYR A 61 11.86 43.53 12.15
C TYR A 61 12.38 44.40 11.01
N LYS A 62 13.52 45.07 11.19
CA LYS A 62 14.18 45.83 10.12
C LYS A 62 14.57 44.94 8.95
N ILE A 63 15.18 43.77 9.20
CA ILE A 63 15.54 42.82 8.14
C ILE A 63 14.31 42.34 7.38
N LEU A 64 13.21 42.08 8.08
CA LEU A 64 11.96 41.66 7.43
C LEU A 64 11.39 42.77 6.54
N ASP A 65 11.35 44.00 7.05
CA ASP A 65 10.85 45.17 6.33
C ASP A 65 11.70 45.47 5.07
N ASP A 66 13.04 45.43 5.20
CA ASP A 66 13.98 45.59 4.08
C ASP A 66 13.76 44.57 2.94
N HIS A 67 13.12 43.43 3.24
CA HIS A 67 12.84 42.36 2.27
C HIS A 67 11.34 42.24 1.92
N GLY A 68 10.51 43.22 2.30
CA GLY A 68 9.05 43.21 2.04
C GLY A 68 8.34 42.04 2.73
N LEU A 69 8.82 41.64 3.91
CA LEU A 69 8.28 40.54 4.71
C LEU A 69 7.60 41.08 5.96
N VAL A 70 6.42 40.56 6.25
CA VAL A 70 5.62 40.94 7.41
C VAL A 70 5.43 39.71 8.30
N GLN A 71 5.75 39.85 9.58
CA GLN A 71 5.40 38.88 10.60
C GLN A 71 3.97 39.18 11.09
N HIS A 72 3.12 38.16 11.18
CA HIS A 72 1.69 38.31 11.46
C HIS A 72 1.24 37.81 12.86
N VAL A 73 2.11 37.23 13.68
CA VAL A 73 1.74 36.74 15.02
C VAL A 73 2.05 37.80 16.07
N ARG A 74 1.00 38.37 16.67
CA ARG A 74 1.11 39.48 17.64
C ARG A 74 0.92 39.05 19.10
N GLU A 75 0.47 37.82 19.32
CA GLU A 75 0.18 37.27 20.64
C GLU A 75 1.33 36.35 21.09
N PRO A 76 1.63 36.25 22.40
CA PRO A 76 2.57 35.28 22.93
C PRO A 76 2.27 33.85 22.46
N THR A 77 3.28 33.14 21.98
CA THR A 77 3.15 31.74 21.55
C THR A 77 3.74 30.76 22.56
N HIS A 78 4.38 31.27 23.61
CA HIS A 78 4.94 30.50 24.71
C HIS A 78 4.23 30.82 26.02
N SER A 79 4.10 29.85 26.91
CA SER A 79 3.45 30.00 28.22
C SER A 79 4.11 31.04 29.13
N GLY A 80 5.38 31.37 28.87
CA GLY A 80 6.13 32.43 29.55
C GLY A 80 5.89 33.85 29.01
N GLY A 81 5.00 34.03 28.03
CA GLY A 81 4.62 35.36 27.52
C GLY A 81 5.44 35.85 26.32
N HIS A 82 6.32 35.01 25.77
CA HIS A 82 7.14 35.36 24.60
C HIS A 82 6.53 34.89 23.27
N ILE A 83 6.89 35.55 22.18
CA ILE A 83 6.59 35.13 20.80
C ILE A 83 7.81 34.36 20.30
N LEU A 84 7.75 33.03 20.33
CA LEU A 84 8.83 32.15 19.84
C LEU A 84 8.54 31.59 18.45
N ASP A 85 7.26 31.58 18.05
CA ASP A 85 6.80 31.04 16.79
C ASP A 85 6.26 32.17 15.89
N VAL A 86 6.72 32.21 14.64
CA VAL A 86 6.42 33.30 13.71
C VAL A 86 5.64 32.80 12.49
N VAL A 87 4.79 33.67 11.93
CA VAL A 87 4.19 33.50 10.60
C VAL A 87 4.62 34.70 9.77
N ILE A 88 5.49 34.46 8.79
CA ILE A 88 6.06 35.51 7.95
C ILE A 88 5.57 35.34 6.52
N VAL A 89 5.04 36.41 5.94
CA VAL A 89 4.49 36.43 4.58
C VAL A 89 4.95 37.71 3.89
N ARG A 90 5.09 37.70 2.56
CA ARG A 90 5.38 38.93 1.81
C ARG A 90 4.23 39.92 1.95
N ASP A 91 4.57 41.19 2.13
CA ASP A 91 3.63 42.32 2.18
C ASP A 91 2.62 42.36 1.01
N SER A 92 3.09 41.94 -0.17
CA SER A 92 2.36 41.87 -1.44
C SER A 92 1.49 40.62 -1.59
N SER A 93 1.56 39.66 -0.65
CA SER A 93 0.86 38.38 -0.76
C SER A 93 -0.49 38.38 -0.04
N SER A 94 -1.55 38.05 -0.76
CA SER A 94 -2.90 37.83 -0.21
C SER A 94 -3.16 36.39 0.23
N ILE A 95 -2.09 35.62 0.48
CA ILE A 95 -2.19 34.20 0.86
C ILE A 95 -2.85 34.01 2.23
N LEU A 96 -2.73 34.98 3.15
CA LEU A 96 -3.36 34.94 4.47
C LEU A 96 -4.77 35.55 4.41
N HIS A 97 -5.74 34.82 4.96
CA HIS A 97 -7.11 35.30 5.13
C HIS A 97 -7.37 35.65 6.60
N GLY A 98 -7.13 36.91 6.96
CA GLY A 98 -7.23 37.42 8.33
C GLY A 98 -6.00 37.12 9.18
N GLU A 99 -6.00 37.60 10.43
CA GLU A 99 -4.86 37.45 11.33
C GLU A 99 -4.72 36.00 11.86
N PRO A 100 -3.49 35.49 12.04
CA PRO A 100 -3.22 34.26 12.77
C PRO A 100 -3.80 34.32 14.19
N CYS A 101 -4.43 33.23 14.63
CA CYS A 101 -4.99 33.11 15.96
C CYS A 101 -4.11 32.17 16.81
N VAL A 102 -3.70 32.61 17.99
CA VAL A 102 -2.96 31.77 18.93
C VAL A 102 -3.95 31.08 19.87
N THR A 103 -3.86 29.75 19.96
CA THR A 103 -4.78 28.95 20.78
C THR A 103 -4.03 27.84 21.49
N ASP A 104 -4.42 27.56 22.74
CA ASP A 104 -3.97 26.35 23.42
C ASP A 104 -4.42 25.11 22.60
N PRO A 105 -3.49 24.27 22.13
CA PRO A 105 -3.83 23.09 21.34
C PRO A 105 -4.54 22.00 22.15
N GLY A 106 -4.57 22.12 23.48
CA GLY A 106 -5.17 21.15 24.38
C GLY A 106 -4.50 19.79 24.30
N LEU A 107 -3.17 19.78 24.15
CA LEU A 107 -2.38 18.55 24.06
C LEU A 107 -1.88 18.17 25.45
N TYR A 108 -2.07 16.91 25.80
CA TYR A 108 -1.72 16.37 27.11
C TYR A 108 -0.94 15.07 26.92
N ASP A 109 0.07 14.88 27.75
CA ASP A 109 0.84 13.65 27.80
C ASP A 109 0.07 12.50 28.48
N LYS A 110 0.72 11.34 28.62
CA LYS A 110 0.14 10.16 29.31
C LYS A 110 -0.16 10.43 30.79
N ASN A 111 0.51 11.39 31.41
CA ASN A 111 0.38 11.77 32.80
C ASN A 111 -0.66 12.89 33.00
N SER A 112 -1.30 13.37 31.92
CA SER A 112 -2.25 14.50 31.92
C SER A 112 -1.59 15.86 32.14
N ASN A 113 -0.28 15.97 31.94
CA ASN A 113 0.43 17.26 31.90
C ASN A 113 0.29 17.88 30.51
N PRO A 114 0.27 19.22 30.38
CA PRO A 114 0.39 19.87 29.07
C PRO A 114 1.60 19.33 28.32
N ALA A 115 1.40 18.92 27.07
CA ALA A 115 2.44 18.25 26.27
C ALA A 115 3.53 19.20 25.73
N GLY A 116 3.52 20.46 26.16
CA GLY A 116 4.45 21.50 25.78
C GLY A 116 4.05 22.85 26.37
N ASP A 117 5.00 23.77 26.32
CA ASP A 117 4.90 25.19 26.70
C ASP A 117 4.55 26.10 25.51
N HIS A 118 4.39 25.53 24.32
CA HIS A 118 3.97 26.24 23.12
C HIS A 118 2.45 26.21 22.90
N LEU A 119 1.91 27.34 22.45
CA LEU A 119 0.56 27.51 21.94
C LEU A 119 0.54 27.27 20.42
N ALA A 120 -0.60 26.80 19.90
CA ALA A 120 -0.76 26.55 18.48
C ALA A 120 -1.22 27.81 17.74
N ILE A 121 -0.45 28.20 16.73
CA ILE A 121 -0.85 29.22 15.76
C ILE A 121 -1.75 28.57 14.69
N SER A 122 -2.91 29.17 14.47
CA SER A 122 -3.87 28.76 13.44
C SER A 122 -4.14 29.92 12.49
N SER A 123 -3.81 29.72 11.22
CA SER A 123 -4.06 30.70 10.15
C SER A 123 -4.97 30.11 9.07
N LYS A 124 -5.70 30.98 8.37
CA LYS A 124 -6.48 30.60 7.18
C LYS A 124 -5.68 31.01 5.95
N LEU A 125 -5.45 30.07 5.04
CA LEU A 125 -4.70 30.30 3.81
C LEU A 125 -5.62 30.21 2.58
N SER A 126 -5.41 31.10 1.63
CA SER A 126 -6.08 31.15 0.33
C SER A 126 -5.45 30.16 -0.65
N LEU A 127 -5.56 28.86 -0.35
CA LEU A 127 -4.98 27.78 -1.15
C LEU A 127 -6.08 26.84 -1.68
N SER A 128 -5.94 26.41 -2.94
CA SER A 128 -6.79 25.36 -3.49
C SER A 128 -6.47 24.02 -2.83
N LYS A 129 -7.49 23.31 -2.35
CA LYS A 129 -7.31 21.99 -1.74
C LYS A 129 -7.01 20.96 -2.84
N PRO A 130 -5.96 20.13 -2.70
CA PRO A 130 -5.76 19.02 -3.62
C PRO A 130 -6.97 18.07 -3.53
N THR A 131 -7.51 17.72 -4.69
CA THR A 131 -8.58 16.73 -4.79
C THR A 131 -8.08 15.40 -4.24
N LYS A 132 -8.93 14.69 -3.49
CA LYS A 132 -8.58 13.33 -3.06
C LYS A 132 -8.47 12.44 -4.29
N GLU A 133 -7.42 11.64 -4.34
CA GLU A 133 -7.24 10.66 -5.38
C GLU A 133 -8.42 9.68 -5.41
N ARG A 134 -8.98 9.46 -6.59
CA ARG A 134 -10.07 8.52 -6.84
C ARG A 134 -9.57 7.49 -7.83
N LYS A 135 -9.77 6.21 -7.52
CA LYS A 135 -9.35 5.08 -8.35
C LYS A 135 -10.55 4.24 -8.73
N ALA A 136 -10.71 3.95 -10.02
CA ALA A 136 -11.63 2.91 -10.48
C ALA A 136 -11.00 1.54 -10.22
N ILE A 137 -11.74 0.65 -9.57
CA ILE A 137 -11.32 -0.72 -9.32
C ILE A 137 -12.31 -1.70 -9.95
N LYS A 138 -11.79 -2.83 -10.45
CA LYS A 138 -12.57 -4.00 -10.84
C LYS A 138 -12.47 -5.05 -9.73
N PHE A 139 -13.56 -5.70 -9.39
CA PHE A 139 -13.59 -6.72 -8.34
C PHE A 139 -14.71 -7.74 -8.57
N ARG A 140 -14.60 -8.92 -7.94
CA ARG A 140 -15.65 -9.95 -7.87
C ARG A 140 -16.06 -10.15 -6.41
N LYS A 141 -17.33 -10.48 -6.18
CA LYS A 141 -17.85 -10.81 -4.84
C LYS A 141 -17.62 -12.29 -4.52
N LEU A 142 -16.35 -12.71 -4.50
CA LEU A 142 -15.96 -14.11 -4.37
C LEU A 142 -16.44 -14.77 -3.06
N ARG A 143 -16.64 -13.97 -2.01
CA ARG A 143 -17.13 -14.45 -0.71
C ARG A 143 -18.63 -14.66 -0.65
N ASP A 144 -19.36 -14.12 -1.62
CA ASP A 144 -20.82 -14.26 -1.71
C ASP A 144 -21.20 -15.52 -2.52
N ILE A 145 -20.22 -16.23 -3.08
CA ILE A 145 -20.44 -17.49 -3.82
C ILE A 145 -20.85 -18.60 -2.85
N VAL A 146 -21.98 -19.23 -3.13
CA VAL A 146 -22.41 -20.46 -2.46
C VAL A 146 -21.67 -21.64 -3.09
N ILE A 147 -20.93 -22.40 -2.27
CA ILE A 147 -20.03 -23.46 -2.76
C ILE A 147 -20.79 -24.62 -3.41
N SER A 148 -22.00 -24.95 -2.95
CA SER A 148 -22.85 -25.97 -3.58
C SER A 148 -23.17 -25.60 -5.04
N ASP A 149 -23.62 -24.38 -5.28
CA ASP A 149 -24.01 -23.91 -6.61
C ASP A 149 -22.83 -23.91 -7.57
N LEU A 150 -21.64 -23.54 -7.07
CA LEU A 150 -20.39 -23.64 -7.83
C LEU A 150 -20.06 -25.09 -8.19
N THR A 151 -20.13 -25.98 -7.21
CA THR A 151 -19.82 -27.41 -7.38
C THR A 151 -20.79 -28.06 -8.38
N ASP A 152 -22.07 -27.71 -8.32
CA ASP A 152 -23.10 -28.24 -9.20
C ASP A 152 -22.97 -27.70 -10.62
N SER A 153 -22.68 -26.40 -10.78
CA SER A 153 -22.38 -25.77 -12.08
C SER A 153 -21.18 -26.41 -12.77
N ILE A 154 -20.11 -26.72 -12.01
CA ILE A 154 -18.91 -27.37 -12.55
C ILE A 154 -19.25 -28.81 -12.96
N ARG A 155 -19.92 -29.57 -12.09
CA ARG A 155 -20.27 -30.98 -12.36
C ARG A 155 -21.16 -31.10 -13.59
N SER A 156 -22.23 -30.31 -13.69
CA SER A 156 -23.13 -30.33 -14.84
C SER A 156 -22.42 -29.97 -16.14
N SER A 157 -21.41 -29.08 -16.08
CA SER A 157 -20.66 -28.68 -17.26
C SER A 157 -19.74 -29.80 -17.76
N PHE A 158 -19.11 -30.56 -16.86
CA PHE A 158 -18.27 -31.70 -17.25
C PHE A 158 -19.08 -32.91 -17.72
N GLU A 159 -20.26 -33.18 -17.15
CA GLU A 159 -21.14 -34.27 -17.62
C GLU A 159 -21.60 -34.08 -19.07
N LEU A 160 -21.72 -32.84 -19.52
CA LEU A 160 -22.10 -32.50 -20.89
C LEU A 160 -20.97 -32.69 -21.91
N GLN A 161 -19.72 -32.88 -21.46
CA GLN A 161 -18.55 -32.97 -22.33
C GLN A 161 -17.88 -34.35 -22.18
N LYS A 162 -18.07 -35.23 -23.18
CA LYS A 162 -17.46 -36.58 -23.24
C LYS A 162 -16.04 -36.54 -23.80
N GLU A 163 -15.19 -37.38 -23.20
CA GLU A 163 -13.82 -37.79 -23.56
C GLU A 163 -13.10 -36.99 -24.65
N GLU A 164 -12.13 -36.18 -24.24
CA GLU A 164 -11.19 -35.51 -25.12
C GLU A 164 -9.83 -36.22 -25.11
N ASN A 165 -9.38 -36.66 -26.29
CA ASN A 165 -8.15 -37.46 -26.43
C ASN A 165 -6.84 -36.65 -26.31
N SER A 166 -6.93 -35.32 -26.12
CA SER A 166 -5.76 -34.43 -26.07
C SER A 166 -5.66 -33.73 -24.72
N VAL A 167 -4.44 -33.73 -24.18
CA VAL A 167 -4.05 -32.98 -22.98
C VAL A 167 -4.40 -31.49 -23.08
N GLU A 168 -4.20 -30.88 -24.26
CA GLU A 168 -4.51 -29.46 -24.47
C GLU A 168 -6.00 -29.18 -24.33
N ASN A 169 -6.84 -30.06 -24.90
CA ASN A 169 -8.29 -29.90 -24.84
C ASN A 169 -8.78 -30.12 -23.42
N SER A 170 -8.30 -31.17 -22.73
CA SER A 170 -8.67 -31.46 -21.33
C SER A 170 -8.37 -30.27 -20.40
N VAL A 171 -7.20 -29.64 -20.55
CA VAL A 171 -6.83 -28.43 -19.79
C VAL A 171 -7.64 -27.21 -20.23
N HIS A 172 -7.96 -27.08 -21.52
CA HIS A 172 -8.83 -26.03 -22.02
C HIS A 172 -10.24 -26.14 -21.44
N LEU A 173 -10.81 -27.35 -21.41
CA LEU A 173 -12.09 -27.67 -20.80
C LEU A 173 -12.11 -27.30 -19.32
N TYR A 174 -11.07 -27.71 -18.57
CA TYR A 174 -10.91 -27.31 -17.17
C TYR A 174 -10.94 -25.79 -17.02
N ASN A 175 -10.09 -25.07 -17.75
CA ASN A 175 -9.98 -23.61 -17.61
C ASN A 175 -11.30 -22.90 -17.98
N THR A 176 -11.89 -23.25 -19.11
CA THR A 176 -13.11 -22.63 -19.62
C THR A 176 -14.31 -22.90 -18.71
N THR A 177 -14.47 -24.13 -18.21
CA THR A 177 -15.58 -24.49 -17.31
C THR A 177 -15.53 -23.73 -16.00
N LEU A 178 -14.35 -23.68 -15.39
CA LEU A 178 -14.14 -22.99 -14.11
C LEU A 178 -14.31 -21.48 -14.28
N GLN A 179 -13.80 -20.90 -15.37
CA GLN A 179 -13.94 -19.49 -15.68
C GLN A 179 -15.42 -19.12 -15.92
N ASN A 180 -16.15 -19.91 -16.71
CA ASN A 180 -17.57 -19.69 -16.99
C ASN A 180 -18.44 -19.80 -15.72
N SER A 181 -18.18 -20.80 -14.88
CA SER A 181 -18.89 -20.97 -13.60
C SER A 181 -18.63 -19.78 -12.67
N LEU A 182 -17.38 -19.30 -12.63
CA LEU A 182 -17.01 -18.10 -11.86
C LEU A 182 -17.65 -16.82 -12.41
N ASP A 183 -17.71 -16.68 -13.74
CA ASP A 183 -18.32 -15.53 -14.42
C ASP A 183 -19.82 -15.46 -14.21
N SER A 184 -20.50 -16.60 -14.22
CA SER A 184 -21.93 -16.71 -13.92
C SER A 184 -22.25 -16.35 -12.47
N LEU A 185 -21.54 -16.96 -11.51
CA LEU A 185 -21.85 -16.82 -10.07
C LEU A 185 -21.29 -15.53 -9.45
N ALA A 186 -20.19 -15.00 -9.98
CA ALA A 186 -19.53 -13.80 -9.44
C ALA A 186 -18.96 -12.93 -10.56
N PRO A 187 -19.79 -12.25 -11.36
CA PRO A 187 -19.35 -11.41 -12.47
C PRO A 187 -18.47 -10.24 -12.01
N VAL A 188 -17.61 -9.76 -12.90
CA VAL A 188 -16.73 -8.62 -12.64
C VAL A 188 -17.56 -7.34 -12.50
N GLN A 189 -17.37 -6.64 -11.37
CA GLN A 189 -18.01 -5.37 -11.06
C GLN A 189 -16.97 -4.24 -11.00
N SER A 190 -17.39 -3.01 -11.34
CA SER A 190 -16.53 -1.82 -11.28
C SER A 190 -17.05 -0.81 -10.26
N LYS A 191 -16.15 -0.20 -9.48
CA LYS A 191 -16.50 0.87 -8.53
C LYS A 191 -15.38 1.90 -8.42
N VAL A 192 -15.75 3.17 -8.30
CA VAL A 192 -14.79 4.25 -7.98
C VAL A 192 -14.66 4.39 -6.48
N ILE A 193 -13.45 4.21 -5.97
CA ILE A 193 -13.13 4.40 -4.55
C ILE A 193 -12.28 5.65 -4.35
N THR A 194 -12.47 6.34 -3.24
CA THR A 194 -11.55 7.40 -2.80
C THR A 194 -10.40 6.75 -2.03
N ILE A 195 -9.16 6.99 -2.46
CA ILE A 195 -8.01 6.50 -1.72
C ILE A 195 -7.92 7.29 -0.42
N ARG A 196 -7.89 6.55 0.69
CA ARG A 196 -7.75 7.12 2.04
C ARG A 196 -6.66 6.35 2.75
N PRO A 197 -5.75 7.04 3.47
CA PRO A 197 -4.84 6.38 4.38
C PRO A 197 -5.65 5.54 5.37
N ASP A 198 -5.28 4.28 5.51
CA ASP A 198 -5.88 3.44 6.53
C ASP A 198 -5.54 4.01 7.91
N CYS A 199 -6.55 4.07 8.78
CA CYS A 199 -6.41 4.52 10.16
C CYS A 199 -7.12 3.51 11.06
N ALA A 200 -6.65 2.26 11.01
CA ALA A 200 -7.22 1.14 11.74
C ALA A 200 -7.26 1.35 13.27
N CYS A 201 -6.41 2.22 13.81
CA CYS A 201 -6.45 2.62 15.23
C CYS A 201 -7.54 3.67 15.56
N TYR A 202 -8.34 4.12 14.60
CA TYR A 202 -9.43 5.08 14.79
C TYR A 202 -10.76 4.40 15.11
N THR A 203 -10.94 4.09 16.40
CA THR A 203 -12.11 3.37 16.92
C THR A 203 -13.38 4.23 16.99
N GLY A 204 -14.54 3.58 17.08
CA GLY A 204 -15.83 4.25 17.31
C GLY A 204 -15.86 5.04 18.63
N GLU A 205 -15.26 4.50 19.69
CA GLU A 205 -15.10 5.16 20.99
C GLU A 205 -14.28 6.46 20.86
N LEU A 206 -13.12 6.40 20.21
CA LEU A 206 -12.27 7.58 19.98
C LEU A 206 -12.99 8.64 19.13
N ARG A 207 -13.80 8.21 18.15
CA ARG A 207 -14.64 9.10 17.35
C ARG A 207 -15.68 9.80 18.21
N ALA A 208 -16.36 9.09 19.11
CA ALA A 208 -17.35 9.66 20.02
C ALA A 208 -16.70 10.69 20.97
N ALA A 209 -15.59 10.34 21.62
CA ALA A 209 -14.88 11.25 22.51
C ALA A 209 -14.40 12.54 21.81
N LYS A 210 -13.92 12.44 20.55
CA LYS A 210 -13.57 13.63 19.75
C LYS A 210 -14.77 14.54 19.46
N ARG A 211 -15.98 14.00 19.34
CA ARG A 211 -17.20 14.80 19.14
C ARG A 211 -17.53 15.59 20.40
N GLU A 212 -17.50 14.95 21.57
CA GLU A 212 -17.77 15.64 22.85
C GLU A 212 -16.73 16.72 23.13
N ARG A 213 -15.44 16.43 22.91
CA ARG A 213 -14.39 17.45 22.99
C ARG A 213 -14.67 18.65 22.08
N ARG A 214 -15.17 18.43 20.86
CA ARG A 214 -15.50 19.51 19.91
C ARG A 214 -16.74 20.29 20.36
N LYS A 215 -17.71 19.65 21.00
CA LYS A 215 -18.88 20.29 21.59
C LYS A 215 -18.46 21.21 22.75
N ALA A 216 -17.64 20.70 23.67
CA ALA A 216 -17.06 21.47 24.76
C ALA A 216 -16.21 22.65 24.26
N GLU A 217 -15.38 22.45 23.22
CA GLU A 217 -14.58 23.52 22.60
C GLU A 217 -15.47 24.67 22.08
N ARG A 218 -16.57 24.34 21.41
CA ARG A 218 -17.50 25.36 20.89
C ARG A 218 -18.21 26.10 22.02
N GLN A 219 -18.62 25.38 23.07
CA GLN A 219 -19.27 25.98 24.24
C GLN A 219 -18.33 26.92 24.98
N MET A 220 -17.09 26.49 25.23
CA MET A 220 -16.03 27.32 25.82
C MET A 220 -15.81 28.60 25.01
N ARG A 221 -15.63 28.49 23.69
CA ARG A 221 -15.44 29.65 22.81
C ARG A 221 -16.62 30.62 22.81
N ARG A 222 -17.85 30.12 22.97
CA ARG A 222 -19.06 30.95 22.99
C ARG A 222 -19.24 31.71 24.31
N THR A 223 -18.85 31.09 25.41
CA THR A 223 -19.20 31.57 26.76
C THR A 223 -18.03 32.25 27.49
N GLY A 224 -16.79 31.88 27.17
CA GLY A 224 -15.60 32.40 27.86
C GLY A 224 -15.44 31.97 29.33
N LEU A 225 -16.39 31.20 29.89
CA LEU A 225 -16.39 30.83 31.31
C LEU A 225 -15.29 29.81 31.64
N THR A 226 -14.67 29.98 32.81
CA THR A 226 -13.65 29.08 33.36
C THR A 226 -14.14 27.64 33.49
N VAL A 227 -15.37 27.43 33.97
CA VAL A 227 -15.99 26.10 34.08
C VAL A 227 -16.03 25.37 32.73
N HIS A 228 -16.35 26.08 31.64
CA HIS A 228 -16.37 25.48 30.31
C HIS A 228 -14.97 25.21 29.75
N LYS A 229 -13.97 26.00 30.16
CA LYS A 229 -12.56 25.73 29.87
C LYS A 229 -12.08 24.45 30.55
N ASP A 230 -12.47 24.22 31.80
CA ASP A 230 -12.12 23.00 32.54
C ASP A 230 -12.79 21.75 31.96
N ILE A 231 -14.06 21.84 31.55
CA ILE A 231 -14.77 20.77 30.84
C ILE A 231 -14.07 20.43 29.52
N PHE A 232 -13.70 21.46 28.74
CA PHE A 232 -12.95 21.25 27.49
C PHE A 232 -11.60 20.58 27.76
N ARG A 233 -10.86 21.02 28.78
CA ARG A 233 -9.57 20.44 29.21
C ARG A 233 -9.73 18.96 29.60
N SER A 234 -10.75 18.62 30.36
CA SER A 234 -11.06 17.23 30.74
C SER A 234 -11.27 16.34 29.50
N HIS A 235 -12.05 16.80 28.53
CA HIS A 235 -12.25 16.07 27.28
C HIS A 235 -10.98 16.00 26.41
N CYS A 236 -10.11 17.01 26.46
CA CYS A 236 -8.80 16.95 25.80
C CYS A 236 -7.93 15.82 26.37
N ILE A 237 -7.84 15.73 27.70
CA ILE A 237 -7.11 14.66 28.40
C ILE A 237 -7.72 13.29 28.05
N GLN A 238 -9.04 13.17 28.09
CA GLN A 238 -9.75 11.94 27.74
C GLN A 238 -9.43 11.47 26.30
N VAL A 239 -9.51 12.38 25.32
CA VAL A 239 -9.20 12.06 23.91
C VAL A 239 -7.73 11.66 23.74
N SER A 240 -6.79 12.33 24.41
CA SER A 240 -5.36 11.97 24.35
C SER A 240 -5.12 10.57 24.92
N LYS A 241 -5.67 10.26 26.09
CA LYS A 241 -5.59 8.92 26.71
C LYS A 241 -6.20 7.84 25.81
N LEU A 242 -7.39 8.09 25.26
CA LEU A 242 -8.06 7.16 24.34
C LEU A 242 -7.29 6.95 23.04
N ALA A 243 -6.67 8.00 22.49
CA ALA A 243 -5.87 7.89 21.27
C ALA A 243 -4.62 7.03 21.50
N ILE A 244 -3.90 7.26 22.61
CA ILE A 244 -2.73 6.46 23.00
C ILE A 244 -3.15 5.01 23.25
N ARG A 245 -4.22 4.79 24.03
CA ARG A 245 -4.75 3.45 24.34
C ARG A 245 -5.17 2.70 23.09
N SER A 246 -5.91 3.35 22.18
CA SER A 246 -6.39 2.73 20.94
C SER A 246 -5.22 2.33 20.04
N LYS A 247 -4.21 3.21 19.90
CA LYS A 247 -3.00 2.89 19.11
C LYS A 247 -2.21 1.74 19.73
N ARG A 248 -2.01 1.75 21.06
CA ARG A 248 -1.32 0.68 21.78
C ARG A 248 -2.06 -0.66 21.63
N SER A 249 -3.35 -0.70 21.94
CA SER A 249 -4.17 -1.91 21.83
C SER A 249 -4.15 -2.48 20.41
N TYR A 250 -4.30 -1.63 19.39
CA TYR A 250 -4.24 -2.07 17.99
C TYR A 250 -2.92 -2.79 17.66
N TYR A 251 -1.77 -2.18 17.97
CA TYR A 251 -0.48 -2.82 17.65
C TYR A 251 -0.15 -4.00 18.57
N SER A 252 -0.53 -3.95 19.85
CA SER A 252 -0.37 -5.07 20.78
C SER A 252 -1.18 -6.29 20.31
N ASN A 253 -2.45 -6.12 19.97
CA ASN A 253 -3.30 -7.20 19.45
C ASN A 253 -2.71 -7.75 18.15
N LYS A 254 -2.27 -6.88 17.24
CA LYS A 254 -1.66 -7.29 15.98
C LYS A 254 -0.38 -8.10 16.17
N ILE A 255 0.45 -7.76 17.15
CA ILE A 255 1.66 -8.54 17.49
C ILE A 255 1.26 -9.90 18.08
N VAL A 256 0.24 -9.96 18.94
CA VAL A 256 -0.28 -11.21 19.51
C VAL A 256 -0.86 -12.11 18.41
N GLU A 257 -1.65 -11.57 17.50
CA GLU A 257 -2.23 -12.28 16.34
C GLU A 257 -1.15 -12.88 15.42
N MET A 258 0.00 -12.22 15.30
CA MET A 258 1.12 -12.74 14.50
C MET A 258 1.83 -13.93 15.16
N GLY A 259 1.63 -14.14 16.47
CA GLY A 259 2.18 -15.28 17.21
C GLY A 259 3.70 -15.44 17.03
N LYS A 260 4.14 -16.62 16.58
CA LYS A 260 5.56 -16.94 16.32
C LYS A 260 6.04 -16.62 14.90
N ASP A 261 5.21 -15.99 14.06
CA ASP A 261 5.59 -15.65 12.68
C ASP A 261 6.52 -14.43 12.65
N GLN A 262 7.82 -14.71 12.74
CA GLN A 262 8.89 -13.70 12.70
C GLN A 262 8.85 -12.86 11.42
N LYS A 263 8.39 -13.42 10.29
CA LYS A 263 8.35 -12.73 8.99
C LYS A 263 7.25 -11.68 8.98
N GLN A 264 6.08 -11.99 9.53
CA GLN A 264 5.00 -11.02 9.70
C GLN A 264 5.36 -9.91 10.68
N LEU A 265 6.01 -10.25 11.79
CA LEU A 265 6.49 -9.27 12.76
C LEU A 265 7.53 -8.32 12.14
N TYR A 266 8.52 -8.85 11.40
CA TYR A 266 9.52 -8.05 10.71
C TYR A 266 8.91 -7.09 9.68
N ARG A 267 7.90 -7.56 8.92
CA ARG A 267 7.14 -6.71 7.99
C ARG A 267 6.39 -5.58 8.70
N LEU A 268 5.78 -5.85 9.85
CA LEU A 268 5.11 -4.83 10.65
C LEU A 268 6.11 -3.78 11.17
N THR A 269 7.25 -4.23 11.71
CA THR A 269 8.32 -3.34 12.21
C THR A 269 8.87 -2.46 11.10
N ASN A 270 9.21 -3.01 9.94
CA ASN A 270 9.69 -2.22 8.80
C ASN A 270 8.68 -1.15 8.38
N ARG A 271 7.38 -1.50 8.33
CA ARG A 271 6.32 -0.54 8.03
C ARG A 271 6.25 0.60 9.06
N LEU A 272 6.36 0.27 10.35
CA LEU A 272 6.37 1.26 11.43
C LEU A 272 7.60 2.19 11.38
N MET A 273 8.73 1.65 10.95
CA MET A 273 9.99 2.39 10.75
C MET A 273 10.02 3.17 9.43
N GLY A 274 8.91 3.22 8.67
CA GLY A 274 8.83 3.93 7.39
C GLY A 274 9.60 3.27 6.25
N LYS A 275 10.15 2.05 6.45
CA LYS A 275 10.78 1.26 5.40
C LYS A 275 9.68 0.67 4.51
N ARG A 276 9.27 1.43 3.49
CA ARG A 276 8.34 0.95 2.47
C ARG A 276 9.05 -0.04 1.57
N SER A 277 8.41 -1.17 1.30
CA SER A 277 8.85 -2.18 0.34
C SER A 277 8.04 -2.03 -0.95
N ASP A 278 7.84 -0.80 -1.42
CA ASP A 278 7.20 -0.61 -2.70
C ASP A 278 8.16 -1.17 -3.76
N ALA A 279 7.63 -1.93 -4.71
CA ALA A 279 8.43 -2.49 -5.80
C ALA A 279 8.99 -1.30 -6.59
N VAL A 280 10.29 -1.05 -6.45
CA VAL A 280 10.96 0.00 -7.20
C VAL A 280 11.18 -0.57 -8.60
N LEU A 281 10.51 0.04 -9.56
CA LEU A 281 10.69 -0.23 -10.98
C LEU A 281 11.45 0.95 -11.62
N PRO A 282 12.08 0.75 -12.79
CA PRO A 282 12.69 1.84 -13.53
C PRO A 282 11.67 2.95 -13.82
N THR A 283 12.16 4.16 -13.99
CA THR A 283 11.36 5.30 -14.40
C THR A 283 10.76 5.02 -15.78
N HIS A 284 9.44 5.18 -15.91
CA HIS A 284 8.75 4.85 -17.15
C HIS A 284 7.56 5.79 -17.39
N GLN A 285 7.25 5.99 -18.67
CA GLN A 285 6.08 6.75 -19.12
C GLN A 285 4.89 5.84 -19.48
N SER A 286 5.16 4.56 -19.74
CA SER A 286 4.15 3.55 -20.12
C SER A 286 4.50 2.21 -19.48
N GLU A 287 3.52 1.61 -18.79
CA GLU A 287 3.64 0.29 -18.17
C GLU A 287 3.89 -0.81 -19.21
N GLU A 288 3.25 -0.69 -20.38
CA GLU A 288 3.39 -1.64 -21.50
C GLU A 288 4.81 -1.63 -22.07
N LYS A 289 5.35 -0.45 -22.35
CA LYS A 289 6.74 -0.31 -22.86
C LYS A 289 7.75 -0.87 -21.86
N LEU A 290 7.54 -0.60 -20.57
CA LEU A 290 8.40 -1.12 -19.52
C LEU A 290 8.36 -2.65 -19.45
N ALA A 291 7.15 -3.24 -19.51
CA ALA A 291 6.98 -4.69 -19.51
C ALA A 291 7.69 -5.35 -20.70
N ASN A 292 7.55 -4.79 -21.89
CA ASN A 292 8.24 -5.27 -23.09
C ASN A 292 9.76 -5.14 -22.98
N SER A 293 10.26 -4.01 -22.46
CA SER A 293 11.71 -3.81 -22.25
C SER A 293 12.30 -4.83 -21.27
N PHE A 294 11.58 -5.17 -20.19
CA PHE A 294 11.98 -6.26 -19.30
C PHE A 294 11.97 -7.61 -20.03
N GLY A 295 10.93 -7.87 -20.83
CA GLY A 295 10.80 -9.07 -21.66
C GLY A 295 12.00 -9.25 -22.59
N ASP A 296 12.32 -8.23 -23.38
CA ASP A 296 13.43 -8.21 -24.33
C ASP A 296 14.77 -8.41 -23.60
N PHE A 297 14.97 -7.75 -22.45
CA PHE A 297 16.18 -7.92 -21.66
C PHE A 297 16.34 -9.35 -21.13
N PHE A 298 15.29 -9.96 -20.57
CA PHE A 298 15.38 -11.32 -20.05
C PHE A 298 15.53 -12.36 -21.17
N GLN A 299 14.84 -12.18 -22.30
CA GLN A 299 14.95 -13.07 -23.45
C GLN A 299 16.34 -12.99 -24.10
N SER A 300 16.84 -11.77 -24.35
CA SER A 300 18.17 -11.57 -24.92
C SER A 300 19.26 -12.17 -24.03
N LYS A 301 19.16 -11.99 -22.71
CA LYS A 301 20.07 -12.62 -21.75
C LYS A 301 20.06 -14.16 -21.86
N ILE A 302 18.89 -14.78 -21.96
CA ILE A 302 18.79 -16.23 -22.15
C ILE A 302 19.42 -16.65 -23.47
N GLN A 303 19.20 -15.91 -24.55
CA GLN A 303 19.79 -16.18 -25.84
C GLN A 303 21.32 -16.07 -25.81
N THR A 304 21.86 -15.05 -25.16
CA THR A 304 23.31 -14.90 -24.97
C THR A 304 23.90 -16.10 -24.22
N ILE A 305 23.29 -16.52 -23.12
CA ILE A 305 23.75 -17.69 -22.35
C ILE A 305 23.72 -18.95 -23.22
N ARG A 306 22.64 -19.17 -23.99
CA ARG A 306 22.55 -20.31 -24.92
C ARG A 306 23.65 -20.29 -25.97
N ASN A 307 23.89 -19.13 -26.59
CA ASN A 307 24.93 -18.98 -27.60
C ASN A 307 26.33 -19.22 -27.01
N GLU A 308 26.61 -18.70 -25.81
CA GLU A 308 27.88 -18.92 -25.10
C GLU A 308 28.10 -20.40 -24.77
N LEU A 309 27.06 -21.09 -24.29
CA LEU A 309 27.11 -22.53 -24.03
C LEU A 309 27.36 -23.33 -25.32
N CYS A 310 26.67 -23.01 -26.41
CA CYS A 310 26.88 -23.68 -27.69
C CYS A 310 28.28 -23.45 -28.27
N ASN A 311 28.81 -22.23 -28.14
CA ASN A 311 30.15 -21.88 -28.63
C ASN A 311 31.29 -22.46 -27.77
N GLY A 312 31.02 -22.75 -26.49
CA GLY A 312 31.97 -23.35 -25.56
C GLY A 312 32.17 -24.86 -25.72
N ILE A 313 31.30 -25.54 -26.47
CA ILE A 313 31.44 -26.97 -26.78
C ILE A 313 32.58 -27.11 -27.81
N LYS A 314 33.71 -27.65 -27.36
CA LYS A 314 34.82 -28.00 -28.27
C LYS A 314 34.34 -29.11 -29.20
N VAL A 315 34.36 -28.84 -30.52
CA VAL A 315 34.03 -29.82 -31.56
C VAL A 315 34.90 -31.06 -31.37
N GLY A 316 34.28 -32.22 -31.11
CA GLY A 316 34.97 -33.51 -30.96
C GLY A 316 35.18 -34.02 -29.54
N ILE A 317 34.73 -33.31 -28.50
CA ILE A 317 34.65 -33.85 -27.13
C ILE A 317 33.16 -34.07 -26.82
N ASP A 318 32.78 -35.32 -26.54
CA ASP A 318 31.44 -35.64 -26.05
C ASP A 318 31.27 -34.98 -24.67
N PRO A 319 30.36 -34.01 -24.48
CA PRO A 319 30.14 -33.37 -23.19
C PRO A 319 29.69 -34.35 -22.09
N LEU A 320 29.30 -35.58 -22.44
CA LEU A 320 28.93 -36.66 -21.53
C LEU A 320 30.09 -37.63 -21.24
N GLN A 321 31.31 -37.38 -21.72
CA GLN A 321 32.45 -38.32 -21.52
C GLN A 321 32.78 -38.58 -20.04
N ASP A 322 32.53 -37.59 -19.18
CA ASP A 322 32.73 -37.70 -17.72
C ASP A 322 31.46 -38.15 -16.98
N ASP A 323 30.31 -38.26 -17.66
CA ASP A 323 29.09 -38.74 -17.05
C ASP A 323 29.17 -40.26 -16.90
N LYS A 324 28.98 -40.73 -15.66
CA LYS A 324 28.89 -42.16 -15.39
C LYS A 324 27.63 -42.71 -16.06
N GLU A 325 27.81 -43.68 -16.94
CA GLU A 325 26.70 -44.42 -17.53
C GLU A 325 25.83 -44.99 -16.40
N PHE A 326 24.52 -44.70 -16.48
CA PHE A 326 23.59 -45.13 -15.46
C PHE A 326 23.39 -46.64 -15.54
N THR A 327 23.79 -47.36 -14.49
CA THR A 327 23.71 -48.83 -14.40
C THR A 327 22.50 -49.34 -13.62
N GLY A 328 21.55 -48.45 -13.28
CA GLY A 328 20.35 -48.80 -12.52
C GLY A 328 19.16 -49.20 -13.40
N VAL A 329 17.99 -49.33 -12.77
CA VAL A 329 16.73 -49.57 -13.49
C VAL A 329 16.28 -48.26 -14.14
N CYS A 330 16.21 -48.25 -15.47
CA CYS A 330 15.71 -47.10 -16.22
C CYS A 330 14.21 -46.87 -15.95
N LEU A 331 13.82 -45.60 -15.86
CA LEU A 331 12.42 -45.21 -15.78
C LEU A 331 11.83 -45.20 -17.20
N TYR A 332 11.08 -46.24 -17.56
CA TYR A 332 10.44 -46.36 -18.88
C TYR A 332 9.04 -45.75 -18.92
N GLU A 333 8.37 -45.67 -17.77
CA GLU A 333 7.00 -45.17 -17.68
C GLU A 333 6.76 -44.45 -16.35
N PHE A 334 5.86 -43.47 -16.38
CA PHE A 334 5.31 -42.88 -15.16
C PHE A 334 4.12 -43.72 -14.71
N LYS A 335 4.10 -44.10 -13.44
CA LYS A 335 2.89 -44.65 -12.83
C LYS A 335 1.81 -43.57 -12.82
N PRO A 336 0.58 -43.84 -13.29
CA PRO A 336 -0.52 -42.88 -13.22
C PRO A 336 -0.75 -42.46 -11.77
N ALA A 337 -0.87 -41.15 -11.55
CA ALA A 337 -1.27 -40.59 -10.28
C ALA A 337 -2.74 -40.91 -9.99
N SER A 338 -3.02 -41.25 -8.74
CA SER A 338 -4.38 -41.46 -8.24
C SER A 338 -5.05 -40.13 -7.89
N GLN A 339 -6.39 -40.11 -7.87
CA GLN A 339 -7.15 -38.94 -7.41
C GLN A 339 -6.79 -38.56 -5.97
N ASP A 340 -6.48 -39.53 -5.11
CA ASP A 340 -6.10 -39.28 -3.72
C ASP A 340 -4.74 -38.58 -3.62
N GLU A 341 -3.75 -38.96 -4.44
CA GLU A 341 -2.46 -38.28 -4.52
C GLU A 341 -2.61 -36.85 -5.01
N ILE A 342 -3.35 -36.64 -6.11
CA ILE A 342 -3.60 -35.31 -6.66
C ILE A 342 -4.35 -34.44 -5.65
N ARG A 343 -5.36 -34.99 -4.97
CA ARG A 343 -6.09 -34.30 -3.89
C ARG A 343 -5.13 -33.87 -2.78
N ALA A 344 -4.26 -34.77 -2.32
CA ALA A 344 -3.30 -34.48 -1.26
C ALA A 344 -2.30 -33.37 -1.66
N ILE A 345 -1.79 -33.41 -2.90
CA ILE A 345 -0.88 -32.38 -3.44
C ILE A 345 -1.60 -31.02 -3.48
N ILE A 346 -2.80 -30.96 -4.05
CA ILE A 346 -3.56 -29.71 -4.15
C ILE A 346 -3.91 -29.16 -2.77
N MET A 347 -4.38 -30.01 -1.85
CA MET A 347 -4.80 -29.60 -0.51
C MET A 347 -3.63 -29.14 0.37
N SER A 348 -2.45 -29.75 0.24
CA SER A 348 -1.24 -29.35 0.95
C SER A 348 -0.59 -28.07 0.40
N ALA A 349 -0.80 -27.76 -0.89
CA ALA A 349 -0.22 -26.57 -1.52
C ALA A 349 -0.72 -25.26 -0.89
N SER A 350 0.10 -24.20 -0.91
CA SER A 350 -0.36 -22.88 -0.44
C SER A 350 -1.49 -22.35 -1.36
N PRO A 351 -2.53 -21.66 -0.82
CA PRO A 351 -3.65 -21.14 -1.61
C PRO A 351 -3.26 -19.85 -2.36
N LYS A 352 -2.13 -19.87 -3.06
CA LYS A 352 -1.62 -18.76 -3.87
C LYS A 352 -2.15 -18.89 -5.29
N SER A 353 -2.79 -17.82 -5.75
CA SER A 353 -3.33 -17.77 -7.11
C SER A 353 -2.43 -17.01 -8.07
N CYS A 354 -2.50 -17.40 -9.33
CA CYS A 354 -1.98 -16.71 -10.49
C CYS A 354 -3.11 -15.94 -11.20
N GLU A 355 -2.74 -14.93 -11.97
CA GLU A 355 -3.69 -14.22 -12.85
C GLU A 355 -4.12 -15.08 -14.04
N LEU A 356 -3.36 -16.14 -14.36
CA LEU A 356 -3.69 -17.14 -15.37
C LEU A 356 -4.59 -18.26 -14.83
N ASP A 357 -4.88 -18.28 -13.52
CA ASP A 357 -5.77 -19.29 -12.97
C ASP A 357 -7.22 -18.98 -13.38
N PRO A 358 -8.02 -19.97 -13.79
CA PRO A 358 -9.43 -19.75 -14.16
C PRO A 358 -10.30 -19.33 -12.96
N MET A 359 -9.82 -19.62 -11.75
CA MET A 359 -10.40 -19.11 -10.51
C MET A 359 -9.36 -19.06 -9.38
N PRO A 360 -9.61 -18.25 -8.34
CA PRO A 360 -8.77 -18.24 -7.15
C PRO A 360 -8.63 -19.65 -6.53
N THR A 361 -7.41 -20.01 -6.18
CA THR A 361 -7.02 -21.32 -5.62
C THR A 361 -7.81 -21.70 -4.37
N PHE A 362 -8.20 -20.72 -3.54
CA PHE A 362 -9.01 -21.03 -2.35
C PHE A 362 -10.42 -21.51 -2.73
N LEU A 363 -11.00 -21.01 -3.82
CA LEU A 363 -12.27 -21.48 -4.35
C LEU A 363 -12.09 -22.85 -4.98
N LEU A 364 -11.05 -23.04 -5.81
CA LEU A 364 -10.71 -24.35 -6.38
C LEU A 364 -10.63 -25.43 -5.30
N LYS A 365 -9.93 -25.17 -4.18
CA LYS A 365 -9.86 -26.11 -3.06
C LYS A 365 -11.21 -26.40 -2.42
N SER A 366 -12.12 -25.43 -2.40
CA SER A 366 -13.44 -25.57 -1.80
C SER A 366 -14.40 -26.41 -2.67
N CYS A 367 -14.14 -26.49 -3.97
CA CYS A 367 -14.95 -27.26 -4.93
C CYS A 367 -14.14 -28.38 -5.63
N LEU A 368 -12.98 -28.77 -5.10
CA LEU A 368 -12.03 -29.65 -5.78
C LEU A 368 -12.65 -30.97 -6.25
N GLU A 369 -13.51 -31.55 -5.43
CA GLU A 369 -14.17 -32.83 -5.71
C GLU A 369 -14.98 -32.81 -7.03
N SER A 370 -15.49 -31.64 -7.46
CA SER A 370 -16.22 -31.51 -8.72
C SER A 370 -15.35 -31.59 -9.97
N CYS A 371 -14.04 -31.35 -9.85
CA CYS A 371 -13.10 -31.33 -10.98
C CYS A 371 -11.93 -32.30 -10.81
N LEU A 372 -11.84 -33.04 -9.70
CA LEU A 372 -10.67 -33.84 -9.34
C LEU A 372 -10.37 -34.94 -10.36
N ALA A 373 -11.41 -35.62 -10.86
CA ALA A 373 -11.27 -36.65 -11.89
C ALA A 373 -10.62 -36.07 -13.16
N LEU A 374 -11.20 -35.00 -13.70
CA LEU A 374 -10.65 -34.32 -14.88
C LEU A 374 -9.21 -33.86 -14.66
N VAL A 375 -8.91 -33.22 -13.53
CA VAL A 375 -7.56 -32.75 -13.21
C VAL A 375 -6.56 -33.92 -13.18
N THR A 376 -6.95 -35.03 -12.55
CA THR A 376 -6.11 -36.24 -12.45
C THR A 376 -5.86 -36.83 -13.83
N ASP A 377 -6.91 -36.92 -14.66
CA ASP A 377 -6.81 -37.41 -16.02
C ASP A 377 -5.93 -36.50 -16.88
N SER A 378 -6.07 -35.17 -16.78
CA SER A 378 -5.21 -34.22 -17.50
C SER A 378 -3.73 -34.38 -17.16
N ILE A 379 -3.42 -34.57 -15.87
CA ILE A 379 -2.04 -34.77 -15.39
C ILE A 379 -1.48 -36.09 -15.91
N ASN A 380 -2.24 -37.18 -15.78
CA ASN A 380 -1.82 -38.50 -16.25
C ASN A 380 -1.63 -38.52 -17.76
N GLN A 381 -2.56 -37.93 -18.53
CA GLN A 381 -2.41 -37.79 -19.98
C GLN A 381 -1.15 -36.99 -20.33
N SER A 382 -0.83 -35.93 -19.60
CA SER A 382 0.38 -35.12 -19.82
C SER A 382 1.66 -35.94 -19.62
N LEU A 383 1.71 -36.74 -18.55
CA LEU A 383 2.85 -37.62 -18.25
C LEU A 383 2.97 -38.77 -19.27
N THR A 384 1.86 -39.43 -19.62
CA THR A 384 1.84 -40.54 -20.59
C THR A 384 2.20 -40.08 -22.00
N GLN A 385 1.65 -38.94 -22.45
CA GLN A 385 1.94 -38.39 -23.78
C GLN A 385 3.28 -37.66 -23.84
N SER A 386 3.95 -37.44 -22.70
CA SER A 386 5.17 -36.63 -22.61
C SER A 386 5.00 -35.21 -23.16
N VAL A 387 3.81 -34.62 -22.95
CA VAL A 387 3.44 -33.30 -23.46
C VAL A 387 2.96 -32.42 -22.31
N VAL A 388 3.67 -31.33 -22.05
CA VAL A 388 3.19 -30.25 -21.17
C VAL A 388 2.26 -29.33 -21.96
N PRO A 389 1.03 -29.05 -21.48
CA PRO A 389 0.11 -28.15 -22.16
C PRO A 389 0.69 -26.75 -22.36
N SER A 390 0.30 -26.10 -23.46
CA SER A 390 0.73 -24.77 -23.87
C SER A 390 0.44 -23.71 -22.80
N THR A 391 -0.74 -23.78 -22.18
CA THR A 391 -1.14 -22.89 -21.08
C THR A 391 -0.30 -23.06 -19.82
N PHE A 392 0.29 -24.23 -19.59
CA PHE A 392 1.19 -24.48 -18.45
C PHE A 392 2.61 -23.97 -18.70
N LYS A 393 2.99 -23.78 -19.97
CA LYS A 393 4.27 -23.14 -20.34
C LYS A 393 4.24 -21.62 -20.20
N GLN A 394 3.07 -21.04 -19.93
CA GLN A 394 2.89 -19.60 -19.76
C GLN A 394 3.09 -19.18 -18.30
N ALA A 395 3.71 -18.02 -18.10
CA ALA A 395 3.92 -17.45 -16.78
C ALA A 395 3.73 -15.92 -16.79
N VAL A 396 3.18 -15.39 -15.71
CA VAL A 396 3.23 -13.94 -15.45
C VAL A 396 4.56 -13.62 -14.80
N VAL A 397 5.43 -12.91 -15.53
CA VAL A 397 6.77 -12.54 -15.04
C VAL A 397 6.68 -11.25 -14.23
N ARG A 398 7.16 -11.31 -12.98
CA ARG A 398 7.27 -10.16 -12.08
C ARG A 398 8.75 -9.81 -11.85
N PRO A 399 9.27 -8.72 -12.43
CA PRO A 399 10.63 -8.26 -12.16
C PRO A 399 10.77 -7.86 -10.70
N LEU A 400 11.73 -8.46 -9.99
CA LEU A 400 12.06 -8.11 -8.60
C LEU A 400 13.52 -7.70 -8.46
N ILE A 401 13.77 -6.55 -7.83
CA ILE A 401 15.13 -6.09 -7.57
C ILE A 401 15.87 -7.09 -6.68
N LYS A 402 17.08 -7.48 -7.09
CA LYS A 402 17.87 -8.55 -6.46
C LYS A 402 18.21 -8.27 -5.00
N LYS A 403 18.53 -7.01 -4.70
CA LYS A 403 18.95 -6.53 -3.38
C LYS A 403 18.46 -5.10 -3.19
N THR A 404 18.21 -4.72 -1.95
CA THR A 404 17.88 -3.34 -1.58
C THR A 404 19.08 -2.43 -1.84
N GLY A 405 18.83 -1.25 -2.42
CA GLY A 405 19.85 -0.24 -2.69
C GLY A 405 20.61 -0.40 -4.01
N LEU A 406 20.28 -1.41 -4.82
CA LEU A 406 20.72 -1.46 -6.21
C LEU A 406 20.00 -0.40 -7.04
N ASP A 407 20.64 0.03 -8.12
CA ASP A 407 20.06 0.98 -9.07
C ASP A 407 18.82 0.35 -9.74
N PRO A 408 17.61 0.93 -9.55
CA PRO A 408 16.40 0.48 -10.20
C PRO A 408 16.38 0.71 -11.71
N GLU A 409 17.21 1.59 -12.27
CA GLU A 409 17.22 1.88 -13.72
C GLU A 409 17.99 0.81 -14.52
N GLU A 410 18.77 -0.04 -13.86
CA GLU A 410 19.53 -1.11 -14.51
C GLU A 410 18.77 -2.45 -14.52
N TYR A 411 18.36 -2.94 -15.69
CA TYR A 411 17.61 -4.21 -15.82
C TYR A 411 18.37 -5.44 -15.28
N ARG A 412 19.70 -5.46 -15.33
CA ARG A 412 20.54 -6.54 -14.77
C ARG A 412 20.35 -6.72 -13.25
N ASN A 413 19.85 -5.70 -12.56
CA ASN A 413 19.60 -5.73 -11.13
C ASN A 413 18.28 -6.43 -10.76
N TYR A 414 17.49 -6.87 -11.75
CA TYR A 414 16.23 -7.57 -11.54
C TYR A 414 16.34 -9.08 -11.75
N ARG A 415 15.45 -9.82 -11.09
CA ARG A 415 15.19 -11.25 -11.31
C ARG A 415 13.82 -11.40 -11.99
N PRO A 416 13.70 -12.22 -13.04
CA PRO A 416 12.40 -12.59 -13.59
C PRO A 416 11.75 -13.63 -12.68
N VAL A 417 10.81 -13.23 -11.83
CA VAL A 417 10.04 -14.20 -11.02
C VAL A 417 8.82 -14.65 -11.82
N SER A 418 8.86 -15.87 -12.33
CA SER A 418 7.77 -16.49 -13.07
C SER A 418 6.66 -16.96 -12.14
N ASN A 419 5.46 -16.42 -12.30
CA ASN A 419 4.26 -16.92 -11.64
C ASN A 419 3.46 -17.80 -12.61
N LEU A 420 3.63 -19.12 -12.50
CA LEU A 420 2.88 -20.11 -13.26
C LEU A 420 1.46 -20.28 -12.72
N SER A 421 0.55 -20.78 -13.55
CA SER A 421 -0.78 -21.19 -13.10
C SER A 421 -0.67 -22.26 -12.01
N PHE A 422 -1.67 -22.35 -11.14
CA PHE A 422 -1.66 -23.27 -10.02
C PHE A 422 -1.54 -24.71 -10.50
N LEU A 423 -2.31 -25.10 -11.53
CA LEU A 423 -2.30 -26.47 -12.06
C LEU A 423 -0.99 -26.81 -12.78
N SER A 424 -0.34 -25.83 -13.43
CA SER A 424 1.01 -26.00 -13.96
C SER A 424 2.08 -26.27 -12.90
N LYS A 425 1.84 -25.94 -11.63
CA LYS A 425 2.75 -26.25 -10.52
C LYS A 425 2.43 -27.60 -9.87
N VAL A 426 1.25 -28.16 -10.15
CA VAL A 426 0.80 -29.45 -9.64
C VAL A 426 1.33 -30.57 -10.55
N LEU A 427 1.24 -30.37 -11.87
CA LEU A 427 2.03 -31.12 -12.86
C LEU A 427 3.53 -30.84 -12.64
#